data_AF-A0A5C6ZWS0-F1
#
_entry.id   AF-A0A5C6ZWS0-F1
#
_cell.length_a   1.000
_cell.length_b   1.000
_cell.length_c   1.000
_cell.angle_alpha   90.00
_cell.angle_beta   90.00
_cell.angle_gamma   90.00
#
_symmetry.space_group_name_H-M   'P 1'
#
loop_
_entity.id
_entity.type
_entity.pdbx_description
1 polymer ?
#
loop_
_entity_poly.entity_id
_entity_poly.type
_entity_poly.pdbx_seq_one_letter_code
_entity_poly.pdbx_strand_id
1 'polypeptide(L)'
;MKKILSYLFIGMFFGIVMYKSEAASWFRIYEMFQFQSFHMYGIIGSALVLGVIGVQLIKRNNLKSFYGEPIKFVPKDKGITRYLVGGTIFGLGWALAGSCPGPIYTLIGAGYVSIIVVLLGAILGTFIYGLIKDKLPH
;
A
#
# COMPACT_ATOMS: atom_id res chain seq x y z
N MET A 1 -13.99 21.87 4.27
CA MET A 1 -14.30 21.72 2.83
C MET A 1 -13.09 21.74 1.90
N LYS A 2 -12.25 22.80 1.84
CA LYS A 2 -11.07 22.82 0.94
C LYS A 2 -10.17 21.58 1.07
N LYS A 3 -9.91 21.09 2.28
CA LYS A 3 -9.08 19.90 2.55
C LYS A 3 -9.62 18.60 1.93
N ILE A 4 -10.92 18.34 2.09
CA ILE A 4 -11.58 17.14 1.55
C ILE A 4 -11.52 17.16 0.03
N LEU A 5 -11.76 18.33 -0.56
CA LEU A 5 -11.68 18.50 -2.01
C LEU A 5 -10.26 18.26 -2.53
N SER A 6 -9.23 18.77 -1.84
CA SER A 6 -7.83 18.49 -2.18
C SER A 6 -7.48 17.01 -2.10
N TYR A 7 -7.93 16.30 -1.06
CA TYR A 7 -7.71 14.84 -0.95
C TYR A 7 -8.44 14.06 -2.03
N LEU A 8 -9.64 14.48 -2.42
CA LEU A 8 -10.40 13.86 -3.50
C LEU A 8 -9.70 14.02 -4.84
N PHE A 9 -9.17 15.21 -5.15
CA PHE A 9 -8.38 15.44 -6.36
C PHE A 9 -7.09 14.59 -6.40
N ILE A 10 -6.38 14.49 -5.26
CA ILE A 10 -5.18 13.64 -5.17
C ILE A 10 -5.54 12.17 -5.37
N GLY A 11 -6.62 11.70 -4.74
CA GLY A 11 -7.11 10.32 -4.91
C GLY A 11 -7.55 10.01 -6.34
N MET A 12 -8.24 10.94 -6.99
CA MET A 12 -8.65 10.82 -8.39
C MET A 12 -7.44 10.74 -9.32
N PHE A 13 -6.46 11.63 -9.12
CA PHE A 13 -5.21 11.62 -9.89
C PHE A 13 -4.44 10.30 -9.68
N PHE A 14 -4.30 9.84 -8.44
CA PHE A 14 -3.66 8.58 -8.11
C PHE A 14 -4.38 7.38 -8.78
N GLY A 15 -5.70 7.35 -8.73
CA GLY A 15 -6.50 6.30 -9.37
C GLY A 15 -6.34 6.25 -10.88
N ILE A 16 -6.37 7.42 -11.55
CA ILE A 16 -6.17 7.53 -13.01
C ILE A 16 -4.77 7.02 -13.39
N VAL A 17 -3.73 7.44 -12.66
CA VAL A 17 -2.35 7.02 -12.92
C VAL A 17 -2.18 5.52 -12.68
N MET A 18 -2.72 4.97 -11.59
CA MET A 18 -2.65 3.54 -11.31
C MET A 18 -3.36 2.68 -12.37
N TYR A 19 -4.52 3.12 -12.85
CA TYR A 19 -5.25 2.39 -13.89
C TYR A 19 -4.53 2.47 -15.23
N LYS A 20 -4.10 3.67 -15.66
CA LYS A 20 -3.38 3.85 -16.93
C LYS A 20 -2.01 3.18 -16.98
N SER A 21 -1.32 3.05 -15.85
CA SER A 21 -0.01 2.39 -15.79
C SER A 21 -0.08 0.87 -15.79
N GLU A 22 -1.30 0.28 -15.88
CA GLU A 22 -1.56 -1.16 -15.71
C GLU A 22 -1.03 -1.75 -14.39
N ALA A 23 -0.56 -0.91 -13.46
CA ALA A 23 0.02 -1.30 -12.19
C ALA A 23 -1.02 -1.93 -11.25
N ALA A 24 -2.31 -1.72 -11.55
CA ALA A 24 -3.42 -2.37 -10.88
C ALA A 24 -3.84 -3.72 -11.51
N SER A 25 -3.29 -4.11 -12.67
CA SER A 25 -3.75 -5.33 -13.35
C SER A 25 -3.22 -6.59 -12.67
N TRP A 26 -4.12 -7.55 -12.44
CA TRP A 26 -3.81 -8.85 -11.83
C TRP A 26 -2.67 -9.58 -12.56
N PHE A 27 -2.67 -9.52 -13.89
CA PHE A 27 -1.64 -10.16 -14.72
C PHE A 27 -0.23 -9.66 -14.43
N ARG A 28 -0.02 -8.34 -14.27
CA ARG A 28 1.31 -7.77 -14.00
C ARG A 28 1.86 -8.21 -12.65
N ILE A 29 0.98 -8.38 -11.67
CA ILE A 29 1.31 -8.83 -10.33
C ILE A 29 1.72 -10.31 -10.37
N TYR A 30 0.96 -11.11 -11.11
CA TYR A 30 1.29 -12.52 -11.31
C TYR A 30 2.64 -12.68 -12.04
N GLU A 31 2.87 -11.91 -13.11
CA GLU A 31 4.14 -11.84 -13.84
C GLU A 31 5.31 -11.43 -12.94
N MET A 32 5.07 -10.52 -11.98
CA MET A 32 6.06 -10.13 -10.98
C MET A 32 6.44 -11.32 -10.09
N PHE A 33 5.47 -12.03 -9.51
CA PHE A 33 5.74 -13.20 -8.67
C PHE A 33 6.36 -14.38 -9.45
N GLN A 34 6.12 -14.46 -10.76
CA GLN A 34 6.74 -15.46 -11.65
C GLN A 34 8.09 -14.99 -12.24
N PHE A 35 8.58 -13.80 -11.84
CA PHE A 35 9.84 -13.19 -12.32
C PHE A 35 9.91 -13.00 -13.85
N GLN A 36 8.76 -12.87 -14.52
CA GLN A 36 8.69 -12.74 -15.99
C GLN A 36 8.81 -11.29 -16.47
N SER A 37 8.46 -10.31 -15.63
CA SER A 37 8.39 -8.89 -16.02
C SER A 37 9.09 -7.97 -15.04
N PHE A 38 10.04 -7.17 -15.53
CA PHE A 38 10.74 -6.14 -14.76
C PHE A 38 9.91 -4.86 -14.54
N HIS A 39 8.75 -4.74 -15.19
CA HIS A 39 7.98 -3.50 -15.20
C HIS A 39 7.49 -3.10 -13.80
N MET A 40 6.91 -4.04 -13.04
CA MET A 40 6.46 -3.77 -11.67
C MET A 40 7.64 -3.56 -10.70
N TYR A 41 8.75 -4.29 -10.87
CA TYR A 41 9.95 -4.09 -10.07
C TYR A 41 10.54 -2.70 -10.26
N GLY A 42 10.54 -2.18 -11.49
CA GLY A 42 10.95 -0.81 -11.80
C GLY A 42 10.06 0.24 -11.15
N ILE A 43 8.73 0.06 -11.18
CA ILE A 43 7.78 0.97 -10.52
C ILE A 43 7.97 0.96 -9.00
N ILE A 44 8.00 -0.23 -8.37
CA ILE A 44 8.16 -0.34 -6.92
C ILE A 44 9.53 0.17 -6.49
N GLY A 45 10.60 -0.17 -7.23
CA GLY A 45 11.96 0.26 -6.95
C GLY A 45 12.14 1.77 -7.05
N SER A 46 11.64 2.39 -8.13
CA SER A 46 11.69 3.85 -8.30
C SER A 46 10.88 4.59 -7.23
N ALA A 47 9.68 4.10 -6.91
CA ALA A 47 8.86 4.64 -5.83
C ALA A 47 9.58 4.56 -4.47
N LEU A 48 10.26 3.44 -4.19
CA LEU A 48 11.03 3.27 -2.97
C LEU A 48 12.23 4.21 -2.90
N VAL A 49 13.00 4.35 -3.99
CA VAL A 49 14.15 5.27 -4.06
C VAL A 49 13.71 6.72 -3.86
N LEU A 50 12.65 7.14 -4.55
CA LEU A 50 12.08 8.49 -4.39
C LEU A 50 11.56 8.72 -2.96
N GLY A 51 10.91 7.71 -2.37
CA GLY A 51 10.44 7.76 -0.99
C GLY A 51 11.58 7.91 0.02
N VAL A 52 12.67 7.14 -0.14
CA VAL A 52 13.86 7.23 0.72
C VAL A 52 14.52 8.61 0.59
N ILE A 53 14.73 9.11 -0.63
CA ILE A 53 15.30 10.43 -0.86
C ILE A 53 14.40 11.52 -0.26
N GLY A 54 13.08 11.44 -0.47
CA GLY A 54 12.12 12.38 0.08
C GLY A 54 12.13 12.41 1.61
N VAL A 55 12.09 11.24 2.26
CA VAL A 55 12.17 11.13 3.72
C VAL A 55 13.50 11.67 4.25
N GLN A 56 14.60 11.40 3.57
CA GLN A 56 15.92 11.89 3.95
C GLN A 56 16.01 13.42 3.85
N LEU A 57 15.47 14.02 2.78
CA LEU A 57 15.38 15.48 2.63
C LEU A 57 14.52 16.11 3.71
N ILE A 58 13.35 15.51 4.01
CA ILE A 58 12.48 15.99 5.10
C ILE A 58 13.22 16.00 6.44
N LYS A 59 13.95 14.92 6.75
CA LYS A 59 14.76 14.82 7.98
C LYS A 59 15.89 15.85 8.01
N ARG A 60 16.62 16.03 6.90
CA ARG A 60 17.76 16.95 6.82
C ARG A 60 17.34 18.42 6.92
N ASN A 61 16.23 18.78 6.27
CA ASN A 61 15.75 20.15 6.18
C ASN A 61 14.70 20.51 7.26
N ASN A 62 14.37 19.60 8.18
CA ASN A 62 13.31 19.76 9.19
C ASN A 62 12.02 20.33 8.56
N LEU A 63 11.63 19.79 7.41
CA LEU A 63 10.49 20.30 6.65
C LEU A 63 9.22 20.17 7.50
N LYS A 64 8.50 21.28 7.60
CA LYS A 64 7.19 21.33 8.25
C LYS A 64 6.14 20.80 7.28
N SER A 65 5.15 20.12 7.84
CA SER A 65 3.93 19.73 7.13
C SER A 65 3.27 20.97 6.51
N PHE A 66 2.35 20.75 5.57
CA PHE A 66 1.52 21.81 4.98
C PHE A 66 0.77 22.67 6.02
N TYR A 67 0.67 22.17 7.26
CA TYR A 67 0.05 22.82 8.41
C TYR A 67 1.04 23.45 9.40
N GLY A 68 2.34 23.51 9.08
CA GLY A 68 3.36 24.10 9.94
C GLY A 68 3.88 23.20 11.06
N GLU A 69 3.35 21.98 11.21
CA GLU A 69 3.81 21.02 12.21
C GLU A 69 5.06 20.25 11.78
N PRO A 70 6.00 19.96 12.70
CA PRO A 70 7.19 19.17 12.39
C PRO A 70 6.80 17.73 12.05
N ILE A 71 7.34 17.19 10.95
CA ILE A 71 7.13 15.79 10.55
C ILE A 71 7.92 14.88 11.51
N LYS A 72 7.25 14.36 12.54
CA LYS A 72 7.82 13.39 13.48
C LYS A 72 7.70 11.97 12.93
N PHE A 73 8.82 11.35 12.61
CA PHE A 73 8.87 9.94 12.25
C PHE A 73 8.90 9.09 13.53
N VAL A 74 7.79 8.40 13.83
CA VAL A 74 7.74 7.46 14.95
C VAL A 74 8.49 6.18 14.54
N PRO A 75 9.50 5.74 15.30
CA PRO A 75 10.20 4.51 14.99
C PRO A 75 9.24 3.33 15.10
N LYS A 76 9.36 2.38 14.18
CA LYS A 76 8.61 1.13 14.26
C LYS A 76 9.08 0.37 15.50
N ASP A 77 8.15 -0.22 16.22
CA ASP A 77 8.48 -1.08 17.34
C ASP A 77 9.47 -2.18 16.89
N LYS A 78 10.32 -2.66 17.78
CA LYS A 78 11.21 -3.80 17.52
C LYS A 78 10.46 -5.12 17.77
N GLY A 79 10.57 -6.10 16.88
CA GLY A 79 9.92 -7.41 17.02
C GLY A 79 9.99 -8.20 15.72
N ILE A 80 10.82 -9.23 15.68
CA ILE A 80 11.10 -10.01 14.46
C ILE A 80 9.91 -10.93 14.12
N THR A 81 9.36 -11.62 15.14
CA THR A 81 8.30 -12.62 14.98
C THR A 81 7.07 -12.05 14.29
N ARG A 82 6.56 -10.91 14.74
CA ARG A 82 5.39 -10.28 14.12
C ARG A 82 5.60 -9.84 12.67
N TYR A 83 6.82 -9.43 12.31
CA TYR A 83 7.10 -8.94 10.95
C TYR A 83 7.35 -10.09 9.99
N LEU A 84 7.98 -11.17 10.45
CA LEU A 84 8.10 -12.39 9.67
C LEU A 84 6.73 -13.04 9.45
N VAL A 85 6.00 -13.35 10.52
CA VAL A 85 4.70 -14.02 10.42
C VAL A 85 3.69 -13.15 9.65
N GLY A 86 3.55 -11.87 10.01
CA GLY A 86 2.63 -10.96 9.33
C GLY A 86 3.04 -10.70 7.88
N GLY A 87 4.34 -10.54 7.61
CA GLY A 87 4.87 -10.32 6.27
C GLY A 87 4.66 -11.52 5.36
N THR A 88 4.88 -12.75 5.86
CA THR A 88 4.64 -13.98 5.11
C THR A 88 3.15 -14.17 4.81
N ILE A 89 2.27 -14.01 5.81
CA ILE A 89 0.81 -14.12 5.62
C ILE A 89 0.32 -13.08 4.61
N PHE A 90 0.76 -11.83 4.74
CA PHE A 90 0.41 -10.77 3.79
C PHE A 90 0.94 -11.06 2.38
N GLY A 91 2.18 -11.52 2.26
CA GLY A 91 2.79 -11.88 0.98
C GLY A 91 2.07 -13.04 0.29
N LEU A 92 1.69 -14.09 1.04
CA LEU A 92 0.91 -15.21 0.51
C LEU A 92 -0.49 -14.76 0.08
N GLY A 93 -1.18 -13.97 0.91
CA GLY A 93 -2.50 -13.44 0.57
C GLY A 93 -2.46 -12.54 -0.68
N TRP A 94 -1.42 -11.72 -0.81
CA TRP A 94 -1.16 -10.90 -1.99
C TRP A 94 -0.90 -11.78 -3.23
N ALA A 95 -0.01 -12.78 -3.15
CA ALA A 95 0.23 -13.70 -4.26
C ALA A 95 -1.03 -14.45 -4.71
N LEU A 96 -1.90 -14.86 -3.77
CA LEU A 96 -3.16 -15.56 -4.06
C LEU A 96 -4.23 -14.64 -4.64
N ALA A 97 -4.44 -13.47 -4.03
CA ALA A 97 -5.48 -12.54 -4.46
C ALA A 97 -5.11 -11.84 -5.77
N GLY A 98 -3.80 -11.68 -6.03
CA GLY A 98 -3.30 -10.84 -7.11
C GLY A 98 -3.94 -9.45 -7.13
N SER A 99 -4.36 -8.94 -5.95
CA SER A 99 -4.60 -7.51 -5.71
C SER A 99 -4.01 -7.06 -4.36
N CYS A 100 -3.43 -5.86 -4.31
CA CYS A 100 -2.96 -5.23 -3.06
C CYS A 100 -3.85 -4.03 -2.71
N PRO A 101 -3.71 -3.40 -1.53
CA PRO A 101 -4.68 -2.43 -1.04
C PRO A 101 -4.96 -1.30 -2.05
N GLY A 102 -3.93 -0.79 -2.73
CA GLY A 102 -4.09 0.26 -3.75
C GLY A 102 -4.94 -0.20 -4.95
N PRO A 103 -4.51 -1.24 -5.69
CA PRO A 103 -5.28 -1.87 -6.76
C PRO A 103 -6.70 -2.28 -6.39
N ILE A 104 -6.96 -2.76 -5.16
CA ILE A 104 -8.31 -3.13 -4.72
C ILE A 104 -9.28 -1.96 -4.93
N TYR A 105 -8.92 -0.76 -4.46
CA TYR A 105 -9.79 0.42 -4.60
C TYR A 105 -9.88 0.92 -6.05
N THR A 106 -8.78 0.90 -6.80
CA THR A 106 -8.77 1.40 -8.18
C THR A 106 -9.53 0.47 -9.14
N LEU A 107 -9.45 -0.85 -8.94
CA LEU A 107 -10.16 -1.83 -9.74
C LEU A 107 -11.67 -1.85 -9.45
N ILE A 108 -12.07 -1.66 -8.18
CA ILE A 108 -13.48 -1.45 -7.84
C ILE A 108 -14.00 -0.17 -8.53
N GLY A 109 -13.22 0.91 -8.50
CA GLY A 109 -13.54 2.15 -9.23
C GLY A 109 -13.60 1.99 -10.74
N ALA A 110 -12.86 1.04 -11.31
CA ALA A 110 -12.88 0.69 -12.72
C ALA A 110 -14.02 -0.29 -13.12
N GLY A 111 -14.85 -0.73 -12.16
CA GLY A 111 -16.02 -1.57 -12.41
C GLY A 111 -15.80 -3.09 -12.23
N TYR A 112 -14.66 -3.51 -11.68
CA TYR A 112 -14.39 -4.93 -11.41
C TYR A 112 -15.03 -5.35 -10.08
N VAL A 113 -16.30 -5.78 -10.14
CA VAL A 113 -17.11 -6.15 -8.97
C VAL A 113 -16.56 -7.37 -8.22
N SER A 114 -15.86 -8.28 -8.91
CA SER A 114 -15.26 -9.49 -8.30
C SER A 114 -14.26 -9.17 -7.18
N ILE A 115 -13.61 -7.99 -7.23
CA ILE A 115 -12.61 -7.57 -6.26
C ILE A 115 -13.23 -7.11 -4.94
N ILE A 116 -14.54 -6.85 -4.91
CA ILE A 116 -15.27 -6.58 -3.66
C ILE A 116 -15.15 -7.77 -2.71
N VAL A 117 -15.10 -9.00 -3.21
CA VAL A 117 -14.88 -10.20 -2.36
C VAL A 117 -13.52 -10.15 -1.67
N VAL A 118 -12.48 -9.74 -2.41
CA VAL A 118 -11.12 -9.56 -1.87
C VAL A 118 -11.10 -8.43 -0.84
N LEU A 119 -11.78 -7.32 -1.11
CA LEU A 119 -11.91 -6.21 -0.17
C LEU A 119 -12.58 -6.65 1.14
N LEU A 120 -13.70 -7.38 1.06
CA LEU A 120 -14.40 -7.90 2.24
C LEU A 120 -13.50 -8.86 3.03
N GLY A 121 -12.78 -9.75 2.35
CA GLY A 121 -11.81 -10.65 2.97
C GLY A 121 -10.68 -9.90 3.68
N ALA A 122 -10.15 -8.85 3.06
CA ALA A 122 -9.11 -8.00 3.66
C ALA A 122 -9.63 -7.24 4.90
N ILE A 123 -10.85 -6.71 4.84
CA ILE A 123 -11.50 -6.03 5.98
C ILE A 123 -11.75 -7.02 7.12
N LEU A 124 -12.30 -8.20 6.83
CA LEU A 124 -12.54 -9.23 7.84
C LEU A 124 -11.23 -9.72 8.47
N GLY A 125 -10.20 -9.98 7.65
CA GLY A 125 -8.89 -10.40 8.16
C GLY A 125 -8.23 -9.35 9.05
N THR A 126 -8.29 -8.07 8.65
CA THR A 126 -7.75 -6.97 9.48
C THR A 126 -8.56 -6.76 10.76
N PHE A 127 -9.88 -6.94 10.73
CA PHE A 127 -10.74 -6.86 11.90
C PHE A 127 -10.44 -7.99 12.89
N ILE A 128 -10.35 -9.24 12.41
CA ILE A 128 -10.00 -10.41 13.24
C ILE A 128 -8.60 -10.25 13.83
N TYR A 129 -7.63 -9.81 13.03
CA TYR A 129 -6.29 -9.52 13.53
C TYR A 129 -6.30 -8.44 14.61
N GLY A 130 -7.10 -7.37 14.43
CA GLY A 130 -7.27 -6.32 15.42
C GLY A 130 -7.80 -6.82 16.77
N LEU A 131 -8.73 -7.78 16.76
CA LEU A 131 -9.27 -8.40 17.98
C LEU A 131 -8.30 -9.36 18.67
N ILE A 132 -7.48 -10.07 17.89
CA ILE A 132 -6.57 -11.12 18.40
C ILE A 132 -5.19 -10.57 18.71
N LYS A 133 -4.85 -9.37 18.21
CA LYS A 133 -3.55 -8.72 18.38
C LYS A 133 -3.07 -8.77 19.83
N ASP A 134 -3.89 -8.35 20.79
CA ASP A 134 -3.49 -8.26 22.20
C ASP A 134 -3.17 -9.63 22.85
N LYS A 135 -3.54 -10.74 22.20
CA LYS A 135 -3.25 -12.12 22.63
C LYS A 135 -2.10 -12.77 21.87
N LEU A 136 -1.55 -12.14 20.84
CA LEU A 136 -0.45 -12.68 20.05
C LEU A 136 0.90 -12.33 20.68
N PRO A 137 1.89 -13.24 20.65
CA PRO A 137 3.24 -12.92 21.07
C PRO A 137 3.83 -11.85 20.14
N HIS A 138 4.07 -10.65 20.68
CA HIS A 138 4.63 -9.49 19.96
C HIS A 138 6.15 -9.46 20.04
#